data_AF-A0A4Z0QKV8-F1
#
_entry.id   AF-A0A4Z0QKV8-F1
#
_cell.length_a   1.000
_cell.length_b   1.000
_cell.length_c   1.000
_cell.angle_alpha   90.00
_cell.angle_beta   90.00
_cell.angle_gamma   90.00
#
_symmetry.space_group_name_H-M   'P 1'
#
loop_
_entity.id
_entity.type
_entity.pdbx_description
1 polymer ?
#
loop_
_entity_poly.entity_id
_entity_poly.type
_entity_poly.pdbx_seq_one_letter_code
_entity_poly.pdbx_strand_id
1 'polypeptide(L)'
;MRHTLTIGVLLTALAACQGPQAEQPAAAPVVAETTAAPTAPVPAAPDPTPAADTAQARQWLITSIEDNFKEENDGKNIDPDNPRSIYTRQYIEYKLDAIQLEYGGEEEDAAFHKKWDTRYQTQYVGTGSFLFSGQDYGTVKVTRCALKTRTKDNGLLFAVTTRDLTYKVDGKGDIKVIKTPDGYKIDDVLEY
;
A
#
# COMPACT_ATOMS: atom_id res chain seq x y z
N MET A 1 -36.64 38.81 -40.70
CA MET A 1 -36.65 37.72 -41.72
C MET A 1 -36.30 36.42 -41.02
N ARG A 2 -37.09 35.39 -41.30
CA ARG A 2 -37.00 34.04 -40.72
C ARG A 2 -35.82 33.27 -41.34
N HIS A 3 -35.33 32.27 -40.60
CA HIS A 3 -34.98 30.90 -41.02
C HIS A 3 -33.71 30.41 -40.33
N THR A 4 -33.50 29.14 -39.95
CA THR A 4 -34.32 27.97 -39.56
C THR A 4 -33.27 27.00 -39.02
N LEU A 5 -33.59 26.33 -37.91
CA LEU A 5 -32.81 25.28 -37.24
C LEU A 5 -32.89 23.96 -38.03
N THR A 6 -31.80 23.19 -38.15
CA THR A 6 -31.88 21.76 -38.55
C THR A 6 -30.93 20.93 -37.71
N ILE A 7 -31.51 20.12 -36.82
CA ILE A 7 -30.89 19.07 -36.01
C ILE A 7 -31.01 17.76 -36.78
N GLY A 8 -29.91 17.05 -36.98
CA GLY A 8 -29.90 15.68 -37.51
C GLY A 8 -29.84 14.67 -36.37
N VAL A 9 -30.95 13.96 -36.14
CA VAL A 9 -31.03 12.79 -35.25
C VAL A 9 -30.76 11.53 -36.07
N LEU A 10 -29.76 10.75 -35.67
CA LEU A 10 -29.49 9.42 -36.25
C LEU A 10 -30.18 8.37 -35.37
N LEU A 11 -31.21 7.74 -35.92
CA LEU A 11 -31.93 6.62 -35.33
C LEU A 11 -31.16 5.32 -35.62
N THR A 12 -30.89 4.50 -34.61
CA THR A 12 -30.47 3.10 -34.81
C THR A 12 -31.44 2.20 -34.07
N ALA A 13 -32.17 1.38 -34.82
CA ALA A 13 -33.09 0.38 -34.34
C ALA A 13 -32.39 -0.97 -34.22
N LEU A 14 -32.60 -1.68 -33.11
CA LEU A 14 -32.42 -3.13 -33.01
C LEU A 14 -33.51 -3.67 -32.10
N ALA A 15 -34.39 -4.47 -32.70
CA ALA A 15 -35.42 -5.26 -32.04
C ALA A 15 -35.13 -6.74 -32.34
N ALA A 16 -35.18 -7.59 -31.32
CA ALA A 16 -35.92 -8.87 -31.32
C ALA A 16 -35.60 -9.69 -30.06
N CYS A 17 -36.63 -9.97 -29.26
CA CYS A 17 -36.66 -11.02 -28.24
C CYS A 17 -37.06 -12.35 -28.89
N GLN A 18 -36.42 -13.47 -28.55
CA GLN A 18 -37.06 -14.80 -28.53
C GLN A 18 -36.46 -15.67 -27.41
N GLY A 19 -37.35 -16.39 -26.71
CA GLY A 19 -37.12 -17.12 -25.46
C GLY A 19 -36.62 -18.57 -25.61
N PRO A 20 -36.88 -19.44 -24.61
CA PRO A 20 -36.01 -20.57 -24.25
C PRO A 20 -36.38 -21.88 -24.95
N GLN A 21 -35.39 -22.77 -25.12
CA GLN A 21 -35.61 -24.16 -25.52
C GLN A 21 -34.89 -25.10 -24.53
N ALA A 22 -35.68 -25.87 -23.80
CA ALA A 22 -35.28 -27.15 -23.23
C ALA A 22 -35.56 -28.25 -24.27
N GLU A 23 -34.66 -29.23 -24.43
CA GLU A 23 -34.91 -30.68 -24.25
C GLU A 23 -33.66 -31.51 -24.61
N GLN A 24 -33.49 -32.62 -23.88
CA GLN A 24 -32.38 -33.56 -23.70
C GLN A 24 -32.55 -34.82 -24.62
N PRO A 25 -31.79 -35.97 -24.60
CA PRO A 25 -30.41 -36.36 -24.23
C PRO A 25 -29.64 -37.08 -25.38
N ALA A 26 -28.32 -37.33 -25.23
CA ALA A 26 -27.72 -38.61 -25.66
C ALA A 26 -26.31 -38.86 -25.08
N ALA A 27 -26.18 -40.04 -24.45
CA ALA A 27 -25.03 -40.94 -24.38
C ALA A 27 -23.65 -40.43 -23.91
N ALA A 28 -23.26 -40.92 -22.73
CA ALA A 28 -21.91 -40.88 -22.17
C ALA A 28 -20.89 -41.70 -22.99
N PRO A 29 -19.59 -41.34 -22.87
CA PRO A 29 -18.57 -42.36 -22.71
C PRO A 29 -17.67 -42.12 -21.49
N VAL A 30 -17.65 -43.15 -20.64
CA VAL A 30 -16.56 -43.69 -19.81
C VAL A 30 -15.33 -42.79 -19.61
N VAL A 31 -15.18 -42.23 -18.41
CA VAL A 31 -13.90 -41.68 -17.92
C VAL A 31 -13.23 -42.75 -17.07
N ALA A 32 -12.03 -43.16 -17.50
CA ALA A 32 -11.15 -44.04 -16.76
C ALA A 32 -10.69 -43.37 -15.46
N GLU A 33 -10.98 -44.03 -14.35
CA GLU A 33 -10.55 -43.67 -13.01
C GLU A 33 -9.03 -43.92 -12.88
N THR A 34 -8.23 -42.86 -12.99
CA THR A 34 -6.83 -42.90 -12.55
C THR A 34 -6.80 -42.58 -11.06
N THR A 35 -6.53 -43.60 -10.26
CA THR A 35 -6.26 -43.50 -8.83
C THR A 35 -4.95 -42.73 -8.59
N ALA A 36 -5.06 -41.43 -8.35
CA ALA A 36 -3.97 -40.63 -7.79
C ALA A 36 -3.84 -40.95 -6.29
N ALA A 37 -2.68 -41.46 -5.89
CA ALA A 37 -2.32 -41.69 -4.50
C ALA A 37 -2.34 -40.38 -3.69
N PRO A 38 -2.73 -40.41 -2.40
CA PRO A 38 -2.75 -39.22 -1.56
C PRO A 38 -1.32 -38.71 -1.33
N THR A 39 -1.02 -37.53 -1.86
CA THR A 39 0.21 -36.80 -1.56
C THR A 39 0.08 -36.27 -0.14
N ALA A 40 0.96 -36.73 0.76
CA ALA A 40 1.06 -36.22 2.11
C ALA A 40 1.30 -34.69 2.10
N PRO A 41 0.72 -33.93 3.04
CA PRO A 41 0.95 -32.50 3.11
C PRO A 41 2.43 -32.24 3.43
N VAL A 42 3.08 -31.45 2.57
CA VAL A 42 4.42 -30.94 2.84
C VAL A 42 4.38 -30.16 4.16
N PRO A 43 5.21 -30.48 5.16
CA PRO A 43 5.21 -29.75 6.43
C PRO A 43 5.56 -28.28 6.19
N ALA A 44 4.76 -27.38 6.77
CA ALA A 44 5.02 -25.96 6.75
C ALA A 44 6.43 -25.68 7.27
N ALA A 45 7.18 -24.83 6.55
CA ALA A 45 8.51 -24.44 6.97
C ALA A 45 8.47 -23.80 8.37
N PRO A 46 9.49 -24.03 9.22
CA PRO A 46 9.55 -23.42 10.54
C PRO A 46 9.65 -21.89 10.45
N ASP A 47 9.09 -21.21 11.45
CA ASP A 47 9.20 -19.75 11.56
C ASP A 47 10.67 -19.28 11.60
N PRO A 48 10.98 -18.13 10.99
CA PRO A 48 12.33 -17.59 10.99
C PRO A 48 12.80 -17.22 12.40
N THR A 49 14.10 -17.37 12.67
CA THR A 49 14.72 -16.89 13.91
C THR A 49 14.62 -15.36 14.01
N PRO A 50 14.64 -14.76 15.22
CA PRO A 50 14.53 -13.31 15.38
C PRO A 50 15.57 -12.48 14.59
N ALA A 51 16.78 -13.03 14.42
CA ALA A 51 17.83 -12.41 13.63
C ALA A 51 17.55 -12.46 12.12
N ALA A 52 17.02 -13.59 11.62
CA ALA A 52 16.62 -13.75 10.23
C ALA A 52 15.42 -12.85 9.87
N ASP A 53 14.41 -12.80 10.74
CA ASP A 53 13.24 -11.92 10.62
C ASP A 53 13.65 -10.44 10.51
N THR A 54 14.59 -10.01 11.36
CA THR A 54 15.13 -8.64 11.32
C THR A 54 15.85 -8.33 10.00
N ALA A 55 16.64 -9.27 9.48
CA ALA A 55 17.36 -9.08 8.22
C ALA A 55 16.40 -9.01 7.03
N GLN A 56 15.37 -9.87 7.02
CA GLN A 56 14.33 -9.88 5.99
C GLN A 56 13.52 -8.58 5.99
N ALA A 57 13.04 -8.13 7.16
CA ALA A 57 12.29 -6.89 7.28
C ALA A 57 13.12 -5.68 6.85
N ARG A 58 14.42 -5.66 7.19
CA ARG A 58 15.34 -4.60 6.78
C ARG A 58 15.52 -4.55 5.27
N GLN A 59 15.78 -5.69 4.65
CA GLN A 59 15.97 -5.76 3.20
C GLN A 59 14.68 -5.37 2.47
N TRP A 60 13.54 -5.86 2.94
CA TRP A 60 12.23 -5.46 2.44
C TRP A 60 12.04 -3.94 2.54
N LEU A 61 12.31 -3.34 3.70
CA LEU A 61 12.13 -1.91 3.92
C LEU A 61 12.99 -1.07 2.97
N ILE A 62 14.26 -1.46 2.77
CA ILE A 62 15.16 -0.79 1.83
C ILE A 62 14.56 -0.81 0.43
N THR A 63 14.18 -1.99 -0.06
CA THR A 63 13.61 -2.15 -1.40
C THR A 63 12.30 -1.40 -1.55
N SER A 64 11.39 -1.50 -0.58
CA SER A 64 10.09 -0.81 -0.61
C SER A 64 10.21 0.71 -0.65
N ILE A 65 11.15 1.29 0.10
CA ILE A 65 11.41 2.74 0.05
C ILE A 65 11.92 3.13 -1.33
N GLU A 66 12.97 2.47 -1.83
CA GLU A 66 13.57 2.83 -3.12
C GLU A 66 12.61 2.61 -4.30
N ASP A 67 11.76 1.58 -4.24
CA ASP A 67 10.76 1.31 -5.25
C ASP A 67 9.59 2.29 -5.19
N ASN A 68 9.19 2.77 -4.01
CA ASN A 68 8.07 3.71 -3.85
C ASN A 68 8.29 5.01 -4.62
N PHE A 69 9.53 5.48 -4.71
CA PHE A 69 9.89 6.73 -5.38
C PHE A 69 10.19 6.57 -6.88
N LYS A 70 9.91 5.40 -7.47
CA LYS A 70 9.99 5.22 -8.91
C LYS A 70 8.73 5.78 -9.58
N GLU A 71 8.90 6.37 -10.76
CA GLU A 71 7.80 6.95 -11.55
C GLU A 71 6.65 5.95 -11.79
N GLU A 72 6.95 4.68 -12.05
CA GLU A 72 5.91 3.68 -12.23
C GLU A 72 5.08 3.40 -10.97
N ASN A 73 5.49 3.87 -9.80
CA ASN A 73 4.82 3.64 -8.51
C ASN A 73 4.19 4.91 -7.92
N ASP A 74 4.26 6.04 -8.63
CA ASP A 74 3.69 7.29 -8.16
C ASP A 74 2.20 7.16 -7.85
N GLY A 75 1.80 7.68 -6.68
CA GLY A 75 0.43 7.60 -6.15
C GLY A 75 -0.10 6.19 -5.85
N LYS A 76 0.63 5.09 -6.11
CA LYS A 76 0.06 3.74 -5.94
C LYS A 76 -0.12 3.31 -4.48
N ASN A 77 0.68 3.85 -3.58
CA ASN A 77 0.70 3.39 -2.18
C ASN A 77 -0.22 4.22 -1.25
N ILE A 78 -0.86 5.28 -1.73
CA ILE A 78 -1.63 6.22 -0.88
C ILE A 78 -3.12 5.85 -0.73
N ASP A 79 -3.60 4.86 -1.47
CA ASP A 79 -4.97 4.36 -1.35
C ASP A 79 -5.09 3.41 -0.14
N PRO A 80 -5.90 3.73 0.90
CA PRO A 80 -6.07 2.90 2.09
C PRO A 80 -6.68 1.52 1.78
N ASP A 81 -7.34 1.37 0.64
CA ASP A 81 -7.94 0.11 0.19
C ASP A 81 -7.02 -0.70 -0.74
N ASN A 82 -5.83 -0.20 -1.09
CA ASN A 82 -4.89 -0.94 -1.91
C ASN A 82 -4.13 -2.01 -1.08
N PRO A 83 -4.40 -3.32 -1.27
CA PRO A 83 -3.73 -4.37 -0.50
C PRO A 83 -2.23 -4.48 -0.82
N ARG A 84 -1.79 -3.94 -1.96
CA ARG A 84 -0.38 -3.93 -2.39
C ARG A 84 0.40 -2.73 -1.83
N SER A 85 -0.25 -1.81 -1.13
CA SER A 85 0.45 -0.66 -0.54
C SER A 85 1.57 -1.12 0.39
N ILE A 86 2.70 -0.43 0.40
CA ILE A 86 3.78 -0.70 1.36
C ILE A 86 3.41 -0.27 2.78
N TYR A 87 2.33 0.49 2.96
CA TYR A 87 1.87 1.00 4.24
C TYR A 87 0.74 0.15 4.82
N THR A 88 0.55 0.21 6.14
CA THR A 88 -0.70 -0.23 6.74
C THR A 88 -1.82 0.74 6.38
N ARG A 89 -3.05 0.23 6.21
CA ARG A 89 -4.24 1.08 6.01
C ARG A 89 -4.30 2.21 7.03
N GLN A 90 -4.03 1.89 8.29
CA GLN A 90 -4.12 2.84 9.38
C GLN A 90 -3.05 3.93 9.31
N TYR A 91 -1.83 3.58 8.90
CA TYR A 91 -0.79 4.58 8.64
C TYR A 91 -1.19 5.51 7.49
N ILE A 92 -1.84 4.98 6.45
CA ILE A 92 -2.34 5.81 5.34
C ILE A 92 -3.36 6.83 5.83
N GLU A 93 -4.37 6.38 6.59
CA GLU A 93 -5.39 7.28 7.17
C GLU A 93 -4.76 8.33 8.09
N TYR A 94 -3.82 7.93 8.96
CA TYR A 94 -3.06 8.82 9.82
C TYR A 94 -2.32 9.90 9.02
N LYS A 95 -1.65 9.49 7.95
CA LYS A 95 -0.78 10.39 7.19
C LYS A 95 -1.56 11.32 6.26
N LEU A 96 -2.71 10.88 5.73
CA LEU A 96 -3.64 11.75 5.00
C LEU A 96 -4.23 12.84 5.90
N ASP A 97 -4.51 12.56 7.17
CA ASP A 97 -4.91 13.58 8.13
C ASP A 97 -3.75 14.54 8.44
N ALA A 98 -2.53 14.00 8.61
CA ALA A 98 -1.34 14.81 8.91
C ALA A 98 -0.97 15.78 7.77
N ILE A 99 -1.13 15.36 6.51
CA ILE A 99 -0.87 16.21 5.34
C ILE A 99 -1.83 17.40 5.31
N GLN A 100 -3.07 17.25 5.80
CA GLN A 100 -4.01 18.37 5.89
C GLN A 100 -3.55 19.45 6.88
N LEU A 101 -2.71 19.11 7.86
CA LEU A 101 -2.17 20.08 8.82
C LEU A 101 -1.26 21.12 8.15
N GLU A 102 -0.66 20.83 6.99
CA GLU A 102 0.10 21.83 6.22
C GLU A 102 -0.76 23.05 5.85
N TYR A 103 -2.08 22.87 5.75
CA TYR A 103 -3.06 23.91 5.39
C TYR A 103 -4.03 24.23 6.52
N GLY A 104 -3.93 23.54 7.65
CA GLY A 104 -4.84 23.64 8.81
C GLY A 104 -4.46 24.74 9.80
N GLY A 105 -5.36 25.02 10.73
CA GLY A 105 -5.11 25.88 11.88
C GLY A 105 -5.10 25.11 13.20
N GLU A 106 -5.14 25.85 14.31
CA GLU A 106 -5.05 25.29 15.67
C GLU A 106 -6.16 24.26 15.99
N GLU A 107 -7.34 24.40 15.38
CA GLU A 107 -8.46 23.48 15.59
C GLU A 107 -8.20 22.12 14.91
N GLU A 108 -7.71 22.12 13.67
CA GLU A 108 -7.33 20.92 12.94
C GLU A 108 -6.16 20.19 13.63
N ASP A 109 -5.15 20.94 14.10
CA ASP A 109 -4.04 20.39 14.89
C ASP A 109 -4.56 19.67 16.14
N ALA A 110 -5.42 20.33 16.93
CA ALA A 110 -5.99 19.75 18.14
C ALA A 110 -6.84 18.50 17.85
N ALA A 111 -7.62 18.51 16.75
CA ALA A 111 -8.42 17.37 16.33
C ALA A 111 -7.54 16.18 15.91
N PHE A 112 -6.45 16.44 15.19
CA PHE A 112 -5.48 15.44 14.77
C PHE A 112 -4.82 14.75 15.96
N HIS A 113 -4.24 15.53 16.88
CA HIS A 113 -3.59 14.99 18.09
C HIS A 113 -4.58 14.16 18.91
N LYS A 114 -5.78 14.69 19.15
CA LYS A 114 -6.84 13.97 19.86
C LYS A 114 -7.18 12.62 19.22
N LYS A 115 -7.19 12.53 17.89
CA LYS A 115 -7.50 11.30 17.15
C LYS A 115 -6.38 10.28 17.24
N TRP A 116 -5.12 10.70 17.16
CA TRP A 116 -3.99 9.82 16.87
C TRP A 116 -2.98 9.59 18.00
N ASP A 117 -2.94 10.44 19.03
CA ASP A 117 -1.94 10.39 20.14
C ASP A 117 -1.91 9.06 20.91
N THR A 118 -3.03 8.33 20.92
CA THR A 118 -3.11 7.03 21.62
C THR A 118 -2.32 5.92 20.93
N ARG A 119 -1.96 6.12 19.65
CA ARG A 119 -1.32 5.12 18.81
C ARG A 119 0.00 5.61 18.22
N TYR A 120 0.06 6.88 17.83
CA TYR A 120 1.19 7.48 17.14
C TYR A 120 1.86 8.55 17.99
N GLN A 121 3.15 8.74 17.76
CA GLN A 121 3.90 9.86 18.33
C GLN A 121 3.75 11.08 17.43
N THR A 122 2.56 11.67 17.47
CA THR A 122 2.10 12.75 16.59
C THR A 122 3.02 13.97 16.58
N GLN A 123 3.76 14.25 17.65
CA GLN A 123 4.76 15.34 17.66
C GLN A 123 5.92 15.15 16.68
N TYR A 124 6.10 13.95 16.12
CA TYR A 124 7.13 13.63 15.11
C TYR A 124 6.54 13.39 13.72
N VAL A 125 5.27 13.75 13.50
CA VAL A 125 4.66 13.59 12.19
C VAL A 125 5.20 14.63 11.22
N GLY A 126 5.65 14.22 10.04
CA GLY A 126 5.84 15.14 8.92
C GLY A 126 4.50 15.52 8.26
N THR A 127 4.41 16.71 7.70
CA THR A 127 3.17 17.20 7.05
C THR A 127 3.24 17.20 5.53
N GLY A 128 4.38 16.85 4.92
CA GLY A 128 4.56 16.94 3.45
C GLY A 128 4.13 15.70 2.67
N SER A 129 4.77 14.55 2.92
CA SER A 129 4.54 13.31 2.15
C SER A 129 4.51 12.08 3.08
N PHE A 130 4.24 10.90 2.53
CA PHE A 130 4.12 9.66 3.29
C PHE A 130 5.44 9.12 3.84
N LEU A 131 6.55 9.47 3.18
CA LEU A 131 7.90 9.14 3.60
C LEU A 131 8.78 10.37 3.45
N PHE A 132 9.14 10.98 4.59
CA PHE A 132 9.94 12.19 4.68
C PHE A 132 9.26 13.41 3.99
N SER A 133 9.52 14.61 4.50
CA SER A 133 8.73 15.81 4.21
C SER A 133 8.92 16.44 2.80
N GLY A 134 9.26 15.67 1.77
CA GLY A 134 9.41 16.17 0.39
C GLY A 134 8.20 15.79 -0.50
N GLN A 135 7.54 16.79 -1.10
CA GLN A 135 6.52 16.55 -2.13
C GLN A 135 7.16 16.15 -3.47
N ASP A 136 8.23 16.86 -3.87
CA ASP A 136 9.03 16.51 -5.05
C ASP A 136 10.16 15.53 -4.68
N TYR A 137 10.32 14.50 -5.50
CA TYR A 137 11.36 13.49 -5.33
C TYR A 137 11.97 13.09 -6.68
N GLY A 138 13.23 12.70 -6.64
CA GLY A 138 13.99 12.14 -7.74
C GLY A 138 14.41 10.70 -7.43
N THR A 139 15.68 10.38 -7.68
CA THR A 139 16.19 9.03 -7.36
C THR A 139 16.53 8.91 -5.88
N VAL A 140 15.65 8.31 -5.10
CA VAL A 140 15.86 8.07 -3.67
C VAL A 140 16.65 6.78 -3.43
N LYS A 141 17.68 6.84 -2.57
CA LYS A 141 18.45 5.69 -2.07
C LYS A 141 18.48 5.63 -0.57
N VAL A 142 18.40 4.43 0.00
CA VAL A 142 18.57 4.23 1.44
C VAL A 142 20.06 4.12 1.75
N THR A 143 20.62 5.09 2.48
CA THR A 143 22.04 5.13 2.84
C THR A 143 22.30 4.50 4.21
N ARG A 144 21.28 4.42 5.07
CA ARG A 144 21.32 3.73 6.35
C ARG A 144 19.96 3.13 6.68
N CYS A 145 19.96 1.89 7.16
CA CYS A 145 18.78 1.26 7.75
C CYS A 145 19.25 0.35 8.89
N ALA A 146 19.01 0.76 10.14
CA ALA A 146 19.51 0.09 11.33
C ALA A 146 18.40 -0.17 12.36
N LEU A 147 18.22 -1.43 12.77
CA LEU A 147 17.27 -1.77 13.83
C LEU A 147 17.67 -1.01 15.12
N LYS A 148 16.72 -0.25 15.69
CA LYS A 148 16.84 0.37 17.01
C LYS A 148 16.32 -0.56 18.09
N THR A 149 15.10 -1.04 17.91
CA THR A 149 14.41 -1.89 18.89
C THR A 149 13.28 -2.67 18.24
N ARG A 150 12.83 -3.72 18.92
CA ARG A 150 11.51 -4.31 18.70
C ARG A 150 10.50 -3.55 19.56
N THR A 151 9.32 -3.25 19.01
CA THR A 151 8.22 -2.59 19.72
C THR A 151 7.39 -3.63 20.48
N LYS A 152 6.54 -3.16 21.41
CA LYS A 152 5.74 -4.05 22.29
C LYS A 152 4.76 -4.94 21.51
N ASP A 153 4.31 -4.49 20.36
CA ASP A 153 3.44 -5.19 19.42
C ASP A 153 4.22 -6.00 18.36
N ASN A 154 5.46 -6.39 18.67
CA ASN A 154 6.37 -7.16 17.82
C ASN A 154 6.81 -6.47 16.52
N GLY A 155 6.49 -5.19 16.31
CA GLY A 155 7.05 -4.39 15.23
C GLY A 155 8.57 -4.17 15.38
N LEU A 156 9.22 -3.79 14.30
CA LEU A 156 10.64 -3.51 14.23
C LEU A 156 10.83 -2.03 13.90
N LEU A 157 11.44 -1.28 14.81
CA LEU A 157 11.72 0.14 14.61
C LEU A 157 13.13 0.31 14.04
N PHE A 158 13.24 0.85 12.84
CA PHE A 158 14.50 1.10 12.15
C PHE A 158 14.83 2.59 12.11
N ALA A 159 16.06 2.96 12.48
CA ALA A 159 16.63 4.25 12.11
C ALA A 159 16.98 4.23 10.61
N VAL A 160 16.38 5.12 9.83
CA VAL A 160 16.53 5.18 8.38
C VAL A 160 17.09 6.53 7.97
N THR A 161 18.01 6.50 7.01
CA THR A 161 18.49 7.68 6.29
C THR A 161 18.39 7.40 4.80
N THR A 162 17.77 8.32 4.08
CA THR A 162 17.68 8.31 2.63
C THR A 162 18.45 9.48 2.05
N ARG A 163 18.83 9.37 0.78
CA ARG A 163 19.36 10.47 0.00
C ARG A 163 18.67 10.50 -1.36
N ASP A 164 18.12 11.66 -1.69
CA ASP A 164 17.70 11.96 -3.05
C ASP A 164 18.94 12.33 -3.87
N LEU A 165 19.26 11.52 -4.86
CA LEU A 165 20.43 11.74 -5.72
C LEU A 165 20.21 12.83 -6.76
N THR A 166 18.97 13.18 -7.09
CA THR A 166 18.62 14.26 -8.00
C THR A 166 18.72 15.60 -7.28
N TYR A 167 17.99 15.74 -6.17
CA TYR A 167 17.88 17.00 -5.43
C TYR A 167 18.94 17.18 -4.33
N LYS A 168 19.75 16.15 -4.06
CA LYS A 168 20.85 16.17 -3.08
C LYS A 168 20.42 16.41 -1.64
N VAL A 169 19.16 16.12 -1.32
CA VAL A 169 18.56 16.25 0.02
C VAL A 169 18.58 14.89 0.72
N ASP A 170 18.81 14.93 2.04
CA ASP A 170 18.74 13.73 2.88
C ASP A 170 17.40 13.72 3.63
N GLY A 171 16.77 12.55 3.69
CA GLY A 171 15.64 12.26 4.58
C GLY A 171 16.13 11.45 5.77
N LYS A 172 15.59 11.72 6.95
CA LYS A 172 15.95 10.98 8.17
C LYS A 172 14.74 10.79 9.06
N GLY A 173 14.68 9.62 9.67
CA GLY A 173 13.62 9.30 10.61
C GLY A 173 13.72 7.89 11.14
N ASP A 174 12.76 7.54 11.98
CA ASP A 174 12.56 6.17 12.39
C ASP A 174 11.32 5.59 11.70
N ILE A 175 11.42 4.37 11.18
CA ILE A 175 10.31 3.70 10.49
C ILE A 175 9.98 2.41 11.23
N LYS A 176 8.72 2.27 11.64
CA LYS A 176 8.20 1.04 12.25
C LYS A 176 7.67 0.13 11.15
N VAL A 177 8.20 -1.09 11.11
CA VAL A 177 7.74 -2.16 10.21
C VAL A 177 7.06 -3.24 11.03
N ILE A 178 5.88 -3.69 10.58
CA ILE A 178 5.18 -4.83 11.15
C ILE A 178 5.07 -5.95 10.12
N LYS A 179 4.91 -7.18 10.59
CA LYS A 179 4.63 -8.36 9.77
C LYS A 179 3.13 -8.63 9.79
N THR A 180 2.53 -8.72 8.61
CA THR A 180 1.12 -9.06 8.37
C THR A 180 1.06 -10.41 7.65
N PRO A 181 -0.13 -11.02 7.49
CA PRO A 181 -0.30 -12.21 6.66
C PRO A 181 0.18 -12.04 5.22
N ASP A 182 0.09 -10.81 4.68
CA ASP A 182 0.47 -10.47 3.30
C ASP A 182 1.93 -10.02 3.15
N GLY A 183 2.73 -10.10 4.21
CA GLY A 183 4.13 -9.70 4.23
C GLY A 183 4.39 -8.52 5.18
N TYR A 184 5.45 -7.76 4.94
CA TYR A 184 5.79 -6.61 5.77
C TYR A 184 5.01 -5.37 5.33
N LYS A 185 4.72 -4.46 6.27
CA LYS A 185 4.13 -3.14 6.02
C LYS A 185 4.78 -2.09 6.92
N ILE A 186 4.89 -0.86 6.43
CA ILE A 186 5.24 0.32 7.22
C ILE A 186 4.01 0.74 8.01
N ASP A 187 4.15 0.81 9.33
CA ASP A 187 3.06 1.15 10.25
C ASP A 187 3.22 2.53 10.88
N ASP A 188 4.44 3.10 10.90
CA ASP A 188 4.71 4.44 11.44
C ASP A 188 6.01 5.01 10.86
N VAL A 189 6.10 6.34 10.77
CA VAL A 189 7.28 7.10 10.36
C VAL A 189 7.41 8.34 11.26
N LEU A 190 8.53 8.45 11.96
CA LEU A 190 8.88 9.57 12.84
C LEU A 190 9.95 10.42 12.16
N GLU A 191 9.67 11.69 11.91
CA GLU A 191 10.55 12.63 11.21
C GLU A 191 11.16 13.64 12.21
N TYR A 192 12.49 13.76 12.26
CA TYR A 192 13.23 14.62 13.21
C TYR A 192 14.65 14.97 12.76
#